data_AF-A0A2E0ZJ07-F1
#
_entry.id   AF-A0A2E0ZJ07-F1
#
_cell.length_a   1.000
_cell.length_b   1.000
_cell.length_c   1.000
_cell.angle_alpha   90.00
_cell.angle_beta   90.00
_cell.angle_gamma   90.00
#
_symmetry.space_group_name_H-M   'P 1'
#
loop_
_entity.id
_entity.type
_entity.pdbx_description
1 polymer ?
#
loop_
_entity_poly.entity_id
_entity_poly.type
_entity_poly.pdbx_seq_one_letter_code
_entity_poly.pdbx_strand_id
1 'polypeptide(L)'
;MTLRQRYGRITRIIDVPLCSRCAGELNRRSAEEERLQKISWLLAGVLGLLALAIALLLTPAALSFGLRLLIALLAAGALAAGVLWSFRKPMANAALPEKQAIRQSVAIEGFSWRTTTFAFENDLFADKFVELNAPRLMEI
;
A
#
# COMPACT_ATOMS: atom_id res chain seq x y z
N MET A 1 17.28 -15.24 0.88
CA MET A 1 16.07 -14.36 0.95
C MET A 1 14.94 -15.07 0.20
N THR A 2 13.66 -14.94 0.57
CA THR A 2 12.62 -15.53 -0.30
C THR A 2 12.39 -14.64 -1.52
N LEU A 3 12.90 -15.08 -2.67
CA LEU A 3 12.61 -14.50 -3.97
C LEU A 3 11.21 -14.92 -4.38
N ARG A 4 10.26 -13.98 -4.36
CA ARG A 4 8.94 -14.20 -4.98
C ARG A 4 8.90 -13.47 -6.31
N GLN A 5 8.76 -14.22 -7.39
CA GLN A 5 8.38 -13.64 -8.67
C GLN A 5 6.89 -13.30 -8.62
N ARG A 6 6.56 -12.02 -8.71
CA ARG A 6 5.18 -11.54 -8.85
C ARG A 6 5.12 -10.70 -10.12
N TYR A 7 4.33 -11.13 -11.11
CA TYR A 7 4.18 -10.46 -12.40
C TYR A 7 5.52 -10.19 -13.14
N GLY A 8 6.43 -11.16 -13.16
CA GLY A 8 7.74 -11.02 -13.82
C GLY A 8 8.73 -10.08 -13.10
N ARG A 9 8.35 -9.50 -11.94
CA ARG A 9 9.27 -8.77 -11.06
C ARG A 9 9.81 -9.71 -9.99
N ILE A 10 11.13 -9.75 -9.86
CA ILE A 10 11.81 -10.40 -8.74
C ILE A 10 11.62 -9.50 -7.52
N THR A 11 10.76 -9.93 -6.59
CA THR A 11 10.54 -9.25 -5.31
C THR A 11 11.32 -10.01 -4.24
N ARG A 12 12.32 -9.34 -3.63
CA ARG A 12 13.02 -9.85 -2.44
C ARG A 12 12.21 -9.47 -1.21
N ILE A 13 11.75 -10.47 -0.46
CA ILE A 13 11.13 -10.26 0.85
C ILE A 13 12.21 -10.45 1.90
N ILE A 14 12.28 -9.49 2.82
CA ILE A 14 13.21 -9.51 3.95
C ILE A 14 12.38 -9.43 5.22
N ASP A 15 12.59 -10.41 6.09
CA ASP A 15 11.91 -10.49 7.36
C ASP A 15 12.70 -9.68 8.38
N VAL A 16 11.99 -8.84 9.12
CA VAL A 16 12.57 -7.98 10.15
C VAL A 16 11.89 -8.32 11.47
N PRO A 17 12.65 -8.71 12.51
CA PRO A 17 12.06 -9.03 13.81
C PRO A 17 11.50 -7.75 14.42
N LEU A 18 10.18 -7.70 14.58
CA LEU A 18 9.51 -6.63 15.32
C LEU A 18 9.24 -7.11 16.75
N CYS A 19 9.50 -6.25 17.72
CA CYS A 19 9.07 -6.50 19.08
C CYS A 19 7.53 -6.58 19.13
N SER A 20 6.94 -7.39 20.03
CA SER A 20 5.47 -7.55 20.11
C SER A 20 4.74 -6.21 20.31
N ARG A 21 5.35 -5.29 21.07
CA ARG A 21 4.88 -3.91 21.25
C ARG A 21 4.93 -3.10 19.95
N CYS A 22 6.02 -3.21 19.20
CA CYS A 22 6.23 -2.56 17.90
C CYS A 22 5.20 -3.06 16.86
N ALA A 23 4.94 -4.36 16.85
CA ALA A 23 3.91 -4.97 16.02
C ALA A 23 2.49 -4.49 16.42
N GLY A 24 2.25 -4.31 17.72
CA GLY A 24 1.03 -3.72 18.25
C GLY A 24 0.82 -2.27 17.78
N GLU A 25 1.86 -1.44 17.86
CA GLU A 25 1.83 -0.03 17.42
C GLU A 25 1.66 0.10 15.90
N LEU A 26 2.25 -0.80 15.10
CA LEU A 26 2.03 -0.86 13.65
C LEU A 26 0.58 -1.15 13.27
N ASN A 27 -0.11 -1.99 14.06
CA ASN A 27 -1.52 -2.32 13.85
C ASN A 27 -2.48 -1.28 14.43
N ARG A 28 -2.02 -0.46 15.37
CA ARG A 28 -2.81 0.61 15.96
C ARG A 28 -3.12 1.68 14.90
N ARG A 29 -4.39 2.08 14.84
CA ARG A 29 -4.83 3.19 14.00
C ARG A 29 -4.98 4.45 14.84
N SER A 30 -4.55 5.59 14.30
CA SER A 30 -4.85 6.88 14.91
C SER A 30 -6.32 7.23 14.65
N ALA A 31 -6.91 8.10 15.48
CA ALA A 31 -8.26 8.60 15.25
C ALA A 31 -8.39 9.30 13.89
N GLU A 32 -7.32 9.99 13.45
CA GLU A 32 -7.27 10.66 12.15
C GLU A 32 -7.15 9.65 10.99
N GLU A 33 -6.38 8.56 11.13
CA GLU A 33 -6.35 7.46 10.16
C GLU A 33 -7.75 6.85 9.97
N GLU A 34 -8.47 6.59 11.08
CA GLU A 34 -9.84 6.07 11.01
C GLU A 34 -10.82 7.05 10.37
N ARG A 35 -10.69 8.34 10.69
CA ARG A 35 -11.53 9.39 10.12
C ARG A 35 -11.31 9.50 8.61
N LEU A 36 -10.07 9.54 8.16
CA LEU A 36 -9.71 9.56 6.73
C LEU A 36 -10.16 8.29 6.03
N GLN A 37 -10.06 7.13 6.67
CA GLN A 37 -10.59 5.88 6.13
C GLN A 37 -12.11 5.98 5.91
N LYS A 38 -12.88 6.44 6.91
CA LYS A 38 -14.33 6.62 6.77
C LYS A 38 -14.67 7.61 5.66
N ILE A 39 -13.97 8.74 5.59
CA ILE A 39 -14.16 9.77 4.55
C ILE A 39 -13.85 9.20 3.16
N SER A 40 -12.73 8.49 3.01
CA SER A 40 -12.36 7.88 1.71
C SER A 40 -13.40 6.88 1.22
N TRP A 41 -13.97 6.07 2.11
CA TRP A 41 -15.04 5.13 1.77
C TRP A 41 -16.34 5.84 1.37
N LEU A 42 -16.73 6.87 2.12
CA LEU A 42 -17.90 7.69 1.78
C LEU A 42 -17.74 8.37 0.42
N LEU A 43 -16.59 9.03 0.19
CA LEU A 43 -16.30 9.70 -1.07
C LEU A 43 -16.21 8.72 -2.23
N ALA A 44 -15.56 7.57 -2.06
CA ALA A 44 -15.48 6.54 -3.09
C ALA A 44 -16.88 6.00 -3.46
N GLY A 45 -17.76 5.80 -2.47
CA GLY A 45 -19.13 5.36 -2.69
C GLY A 45 -19.96 6.41 -3.43
N VAL A 46 -19.97 7.66 -2.95
CA VAL A 46 -20.75 8.75 -3.55
C VAL A 46 -20.27 9.05 -4.97
N LEU A 47 -18.97 9.21 -5.17
CA LEU A 47 -18.41 9.50 -6.49
C LEU A 47 -18.53 8.31 -7.45
N GLY A 48 -18.42 7.07 -6.95
CA GLY A 48 -18.64 5.87 -7.74
C GLY A 48 -20.09 5.76 -8.25
N LEU A 49 -21.08 6.02 -7.40
CA LEU A 49 -22.49 6.04 -7.81
C LEU A 49 -22.78 7.16 -8.81
N LEU A 50 -22.21 8.34 -8.60
CA LEU A 50 -22.36 9.46 -9.51
C LEU A 50 -21.74 9.16 -10.88
N ALA A 51 -20.54 8.58 -10.90
CA ALA A 51 -19.87 8.14 -12.12
C ALA A 51 -20.66 7.05 -12.86
N LEU A 52 -21.26 6.10 -12.14
CA LEU A 52 -22.13 5.07 -12.71
C LEU A 52 -23.33 5.69 -13.41
N ALA A 53 -24.04 6.60 -12.73
CA ALA A 53 -25.21 7.28 -13.27
C ALA A 53 -24.86 8.10 -14.52
N ILE A 54 -23.77 8.87 -14.46
CA ILE A 54 -23.28 9.69 -15.57
C ILE A 54 -22.87 8.82 -16.76
N ALA A 55 -22.12 7.74 -16.53
CA ALA A 55 -21.69 6.83 -17.59
C ALA A 55 -22.87 6.12 -18.27
N LEU A 56 -23.90 5.72 -17.50
CA LEU A 56 -25.14 5.19 -18.08
C LEU A 56 -25.86 6.25 -18.92
N LEU A 57 -25.90 7.51 -18.47
CA LEU A 57 -26.56 8.60 -19.20
C LEU A 57 -25.84 8.97 -20.51
N LEU A 58 -24.50 9.01 -20.48
CA LEU A 58 -23.66 9.43 -21.60
C LEU A 58 -23.40 8.30 -22.61
N THR A 59 -23.58 7.04 -22.23
CA THR A 59 -23.42 5.93 -23.18
C THR A 59 -24.56 5.89 -24.20
N PRO A 60 -24.26 5.77 -25.51
CA PRO A 60 -25.27 5.78 -26.56
C PRO A 60 -26.33 4.69 -26.37
N ALA A 61 -27.60 5.03 -26.63
CA ALA A 61 -28.70 4.07 -26.59
C ALA A 61 -28.63 2.98 -27.67
N ALA A 62 -27.80 3.17 -28.70
CA ALA A 62 -27.51 2.17 -29.72
C ALA A 62 -26.75 0.94 -29.19
N LEU A 63 -26.08 1.08 -28.04
CA LEU A 63 -25.41 -0.03 -27.37
C LEU A 63 -26.41 -0.84 -26.55
N SER A 64 -26.23 -2.17 -26.54
CA SER A 64 -27.04 -3.05 -25.69
C SER A 64 -26.91 -2.63 -24.22
N PHE A 65 -28.00 -2.77 -23.46
CA PHE A 65 -28.02 -2.37 -22.05
C PHE A 65 -26.92 -3.05 -21.23
N GLY A 66 -26.63 -4.33 -21.51
CA GLY A 66 -25.55 -5.07 -20.85
C GLY A 66 -24.17 -4.45 -21.07
N LEU A 67 -23.87 -4.02 -22.30
CA LEU A 67 -22.59 -3.36 -22.59
C LEU A 67 -22.49 -1.98 -21.92
N ARG A 68 -23.60 -1.22 -21.91
CA ARG A 68 -23.66 0.09 -21.23
C ARG A 68 -23.43 -0.04 -19.74
N LEU A 69 -24.08 -1.03 -19.11
CA LEU A 69 -23.91 -1.33 -17.70
C LEU A 69 -22.46 -1.73 -17.39
N LEU A 70 -21.85 -2.57 -18.23
CA LEU A 70 -20.46 -2.98 -18.06
C LEU A 70 -19.50 -1.78 -18.14
N ILE A 71 -19.65 -0.90 -19.14
CA ILE A 71 -18.84 0.32 -19.28
C ILE A 71 -19.02 1.22 -18.05
N ALA A 72 -20.26 1.41 -17.60
CA ALA A 72 -20.56 2.25 -16.46
C ALA A 72 -19.97 1.68 -15.15
N LEU A 73 -20.03 0.37 -14.95
CA LEU A 73 -19.41 -0.30 -13.80
C LEU A 73 -17.88 -0.18 -13.82
N LEU A 74 -17.26 -0.31 -14.99
CA LEU A 74 -15.81 -0.12 -15.14
C LEU A 74 -15.41 1.32 -14.82
N ALA A 75 -16.15 2.31 -15.33
CA ALA A 75 -15.91 3.72 -15.06
C ALA A 75 -16.07 4.06 -13.56
N ALA A 76 -17.16 3.59 -12.94
CA ALA A 76 -17.42 3.75 -11.52
C ALA A 76 -16.35 3.09 -10.66
N GLY A 77 -15.96 1.86 -10.98
CA GLY A 77 -14.92 1.12 -10.29
C GLY A 77 -13.55 1.78 -10.39
N ALA A 78 -13.17 2.25 -11.59
CA ALA A 78 -11.92 2.97 -11.81
C ALA A 78 -11.88 4.27 -11.00
N LEU A 79 -12.97 5.03 -10.97
CA LEU A 79 -13.05 6.29 -10.23
C LEU A 79 -13.02 6.07 -8.71
N ALA A 80 -13.79 5.11 -8.19
CA ALA A 80 -13.76 4.74 -6.78
C ALA A 80 -12.36 4.24 -6.34
N ALA A 81 -11.73 3.40 -7.16
CA ALA A 81 -10.35 2.94 -6.91
C ALA A 81 -9.34 4.10 -6.92
N GLY A 82 -9.50 5.07 -7.84
CA GLY A 82 -8.69 6.28 -7.89
C GLY A 82 -8.80 7.12 -6.63
N VAL A 83 -10.03 7.30 -6.10
CA VAL A 83 -10.26 7.99 -4.82
C VAL A 83 -9.58 7.25 -3.67
N LEU A 84 -9.79 5.93 -3.54
CA LEU A 84 -9.14 5.17 -2.47
C LEU A 84 -7.61 5.20 -2.58
N TRP A 85 -7.07 5.22 -3.79
CA TRP A 85 -5.63 5.31 -4.02
C TRP A 85 -5.07 6.68 -3.64
N SER A 86 -5.76 7.78 -3.97
CA SER A 86 -5.32 9.14 -3.61
C SER A 86 -5.29 9.35 -2.09
N PHE A 87 -6.17 8.66 -1.35
CA PHE A 87 -6.20 8.69 0.11
C PHE A 87 -5.10 7.86 0.79
N ARG A 88 -4.33 7.04 0.07
CA ARG A 88 -3.24 6.24 0.67
C ARG A 88 -2.14 7.09 1.30
N LYS A 89 -1.71 8.14 0.59
CA LYS A 89 -0.66 9.06 1.06
C LYS A 89 -1.10 9.87 2.30
N PRO A 90 -2.27 10.54 2.32
CA PRO A 90 -2.71 11.26 3.52
C PRO A 90 -2.98 10.32 4.69
N MET A 91 -3.50 9.10 4.47
CA MET A 91 -3.60 8.10 5.54
C MET A 91 -2.23 7.70 6.09
N ALA A 92 -1.20 7.54 5.24
CA ALA A 92 0.16 7.24 5.70
C ALA A 92 0.77 8.40 6.50
N ASN A 93 0.48 9.65 6.12
CA ASN A 93 0.94 10.85 6.83
C ASN A 93 0.19 11.10 8.14
N ALA A 94 -1.05 10.63 8.26
CA ALA A 94 -1.86 10.71 9.48
C ALA A 94 -1.55 9.60 10.51
N ALA A 95 -0.61 8.71 10.18
CA ALA A 95 -0.14 7.67 11.09
C ALA A 95 0.46 8.26 12.37
N LEU A 96 0.34 7.54 13.48
CA LEU A 96 0.97 7.91 14.75
C LEU A 96 2.48 8.14 14.54
N PRO A 97 3.10 9.09 15.26
CA PRO A 97 4.54 9.34 15.14
C PRO A 97 5.36 8.10 15.47
N GLU A 98 4.93 7.30 16.45
CA GLU A 98 5.52 6.00 16.80
C GLU A 98 5.53 5.03 15.60
N LYS A 99 4.40 4.94 14.89
CA LYS A 99 4.24 4.10 13.70
C LYS A 99 5.03 4.63 12.50
N GLN A 100 5.22 5.95 12.40
CA GLN A 100 6.07 6.57 11.39
C GLN A 100 7.55 6.29 11.68
N ALA A 101 7.99 6.41 12.93
CA ALA A 101 9.35 6.08 13.36
C ALA A 101 9.67 4.60 13.07
N ILE A 102 8.77 3.67 13.39
CA ILE A 102 8.95 2.25 13.05
C ILE A 102 9.05 2.03 11.52
N ARG A 103 8.32 2.81 10.71
CA ARG A 103 8.41 2.72 9.25
C ARG A 103 9.69 3.34 8.69
N GLN A 104 10.25 4.32 9.39
CA GLN A 104 11.46 5.04 8.99
C GLN A 104 12.74 4.42 9.56
N SER A 105 12.63 3.47 10.50
CA SER A 105 13.78 2.82 11.13
C SER A 105 14.69 2.07 10.15
N VAL A 106 14.19 1.79 8.94
CA VAL A 106 14.95 1.25 7.81
C VAL A 106 14.63 2.04 6.55
N ALA A 107 15.64 2.66 5.95
CA ALA A 107 15.54 3.32 4.66
C ALA A 107 16.35 2.55 3.61
N ILE A 108 15.83 2.44 2.39
CA ILE A 108 16.60 1.90 1.26
C ILE A 108 17.34 3.08 0.64
N GLU A 109 18.66 3.17 0.82
CA GLU A 109 19.48 4.23 0.23
C GLU A 109 19.82 3.94 -1.23
N GLY A 110 20.07 2.68 -1.54
CA GLY A 110 20.55 2.25 -2.84
C GLY A 110 19.98 0.90 -3.22
N PHE A 111 19.49 0.79 -4.45
CA PHE A 111 19.05 -0.47 -5.01
C PHE A 111 19.69 -0.70 -6.37
N SER A 112 20.38 -1.83 -6.50
CA SER A 112 20.87 -2.39 -7.74
C SER A 112 20.43 -3.86 -7.85
N TRP A 113 20.55 -4.42 -9.05
CA TRP A 113 20.20 -5.82 -9.30
C TRP A 113 21.11 -6.81 -8.55
N ARG A 114 22.34 -6.40 -8.16
CA ARG A 114 23.26 -7.19 -7.32
C ARG A 114 23.07 -6.89 -5.84
N THR A 115 22.98 -5.61 -5.49
CA THR A 115 23.15 -5.13 -4.12
C THR A 115 22.01 -4.19 -3.71
N THR A 116 21.51 -4.36 -2.49
CA THR A 116 20.56 -3.43 -1.87
C THR A 116 21.18 -2.91 -0.58
N THR A 117 21.27 -1.58 -0.46
CA THR A 117 21.83 -0.90 0.72
C THR A 117 20.68 -0.41 1.58
N PHE A 118 20.66 -0.86 2.83
CA PHE A 118 19.72 -0.42 3.86
C PHE A 118 20.47 0.47 4.85
N ALA A 119 19.93 1.66 5.11
CA ALA A 119 20.33 2.48 6.24
C ALA A 119 19.39 2.18 7.40
N PHE A 120 19.99 1.93 8.56
CA PHE A 120 19.29 1.69 9.80
C PHE A 120 19.54 2.86 10.74
N GLU A 121 18.52 3.28 11.47
CA GLU A 121 18.68 4.36 12.46
C GLU A 121 19.39 3.88 13.73
N ASN A 122 19.45 2.57 13.96
CA ASN A 122 20.03 1.95 15.15
C ASN A 122 20.93 0.76 14.80
N ASP A 123 22.19 0.81 15.25
CA ASP A 123 23.21 -0.21 14.99
C ASP A 123 22.85 -1.59 15.57
N LEU A 124 22.26 -1.66 16.77
CA LEU A 124 21.78 -2.93 17.35
C LEU A 124 20.71 -3.61 16.48
N PHE A 125 19.90 -2.80 15.79
CA PHE A 125 18.88 -3.30 14.88
C PHE A 125 19.50 -3.78 13.57
N ALA A 126 20.52 -3.09 13.07
CA ALA A 126 21.31 -3.54 11.92
C ALA A 126 21.98 -4.89 12.19
N ASP A 127 22.60 -5.06 13.36
CA ASP A 127 23.24 -6.32 13.76
C ASP A 127 22.24 -7.49 13.82
N LYS A 128 21.08 -7.26 14.44
CA LYS A 128 20.00 -8.27 14.53
C LYS A 128 19.41 -8.59 13.16
N PHE A 129 19.29 -7.60 12.29
CA PHE A 129 18.84 -7.80 10.91
C PHE A 129 19.82 -8.68 10.13
N VAL A 130 21.14 -8.43 10.27
CA VAL A 130 22.20 -9.26 9.66
C VAL A 130 22.17 -10.67 10.23
N GLU A 131 22.09 -10.84 11.54
CA GLU A 131 22.03 -12.16 12.19
C GLU A 131 20.84 -12.99 11.68
N LEU A 132 19.66 -12.38 11.63
CA LEU A 132 18.42 -13.06 11.23
C LEU A 132 18.37 -13.40 9.74
N ASN A 133 19.08 -12.62 8.92
CA ASN A 133 19.15 -12.82 7.48
C ASN A 133 20.50 -13.39 7.02
N ALA A 134 21.43 -13.72 7.92
CA ALA A 134 22.76 -14.28 7.61
C ALA A 134 22.71 -15.47 6.64
N PRO A 135 21.88 -16.52 6.86
CA PRO A 135 21.79 -17.64 5.93
C PRO A 135 21.26 -17.23 4.56
N ARG A 136 20.52 -16.13 4.49
CA ARG A 136 19.84 -15.60 3.30
C ARG A 136 20.63 -14.53 2.56
N LEU A 137 21.66 -13.96 3.20
CA LEU A 137 22.58 -12.95 2.68
C LEU A 137 23.84 -13.58 2.08
N MET A 138 24.21 -14.79 2.53
CA MET A 138 25.35 -15.56 2.02
C MET A 138 25.00 -16.50 0.85
N GLU A 139 23.73 -16.61 0.48
CA GLU A 139 23.28 -17.26 -0.77
C GLU A 139 23.56 -16.31 -1.95
N ILE A 140 24.73 -16.49 -2.59
CA ILE A 140 25.12 -15.79 -3.83
C ILE A 140 24.44 -16.45 -5.03
#